data_AF-A0A1G2EP22-F1
#
_entry.id   AF-A0A1G2EP22-F1
#
_cell.length_a   1.000
_cell.length_b   1.000
_cell.length_c   1.000
_cell.angle_alpha   90.00
_cell.angle_beta   90.00
_cell.angle_gamma   90.00
#
_symmetry.space_group_name_H-M   'P 1'
#
loop_
_entity.id
_entity.type
_entity.pdbx_description
1 polymer ?
#
loop_
_entity_poly.entity_id
_entity_poly.type
_entity_poly.pdbx_seq_one_letter_code
_entity_poly.pdbx_strand_id
1 'polypeptide(L)'
;MGIVERDQNMNEEENGKRAGSGISAGSHPLMDYLPLSFGTFSEWRALWRKEKYFHQRMGLLHALTDSWWQDCELVSFLLSVADGFFRTCNFSSGSNDFRITEMRREIAKKAFSILCSKFFKGGVRDDKLPLWWWALEQEELLEKVLWFLRPGNTVGLRNPIPPDGHIREIYSSFLREIAHLAWVFQYPGETLLEWQREKVEPAKTRLIRARPQLVYVLDELREIEWLNERDLELDEPTIAKLKELALEGKVWLPSDGTTQGDASLRKPNNIREAVLGGSVEAMTVLISEVKQRERERIRRLFEESRRKVKNQKKQSS
;
A
#
# COMPACT_ATOMS: atom_id res chain seq x y z
N MET A 1 -17.51 92.07 3.51
CA MET A 1 -18.72 92.14 2.67
C MET A 1 -19.22 90.72 2.54
N GLY A 2 -20.01 90.23 3.49
CA GLY A 2 -21.47 90.37 3.54
C GLY A 2 -22.08 89.14 2.85
N ILE A 3 -22.13 87.98 3.52
CA ILE A 3 -23.28 87.45 4.28
C ILE A 3 -24.61 87.68 3.55
N VAL A 4 -25.18 86.58 3.03
CA VAL A 4 -26.61 86.25 3.20
C VAL A 4 -26.73 84.72 3.31
N GLU A 5 -26.94 84.28 4.55
CA GLU A 5 -27.55 82.99 4.93
C GLU A 5 -29.05 82.99 4.58
N ARG A 6 -29.64 81.79 4.50
CA ARG A 6 -31.00 81.36 4.88
C ARG A 6 -31.40 80.17 3.99
N ASP A 7 -32.03 79.11 4.45
CA ASP A 7 -32.47 78.66 5.77
C ASP A 7 -32.67 77.15 5.67
N GLN A 8 -32.44 76.47 6.79
CA GLN A 8 -32.76 75.07 7.02
C GLN A 8 -34.29 74.88 7.07
N ASN A 9 -34.77 73.71 6.64
CA ASN A 9 -35.94 73.11 7.27
C ASN A 9 -35.80 71.58 7.29
N MET A 10 -35.80 71.06 8.51
CA MET A 10 -35.96 69.64 8.85
C MET A 10 -37.36 69.17 8.44
N ASN A 11 -37.46 67.90 8.05
CA ASN A 11 -38.42 66.99 8.67
C ASN A 11 -38.01 65.54 8.40
N GLU A 12 -37.89 64.81 9.51
CA GLU A 12 -37.80 63.36 9.58
C GLU A 12 -39.16 62.71 9.28
N GLU A 13 -39.10 61.37 9.18
CA GLU A 13 -40.17 60.39 9.38
C GLU A 13 -40.94 59.83 8.17
N GLU A 14 -40.55 58.59 7.87
CA GLU A 14 -41.39 57.39 7.86
C GLU A 14 -41.93 56.81 6.53
N ASN A 15 -41.45 55.58 6.30
CA ASN A 15 -42.19 54.39 5.87
C ASN A 15 -42.95 54.42 4.54
N GLY A 16 -42.27 53.94 3.51
CA GLY A 16 -42.88 53.37 2.30
C GLY A 16 -42.19 52.07 1.90
N LYS A 17 -42.53 50.95 2.58
CA LYS A 17 -42.28 49.60 2.07
C LYS A 17 -42.80 49.47 0.64
N ARG A 18 -41.93 49.13 -0.32
CA ARG A 18 -42.32 48.32 -1.48
C ARG A 18 -41.14 47.49 -1.98
N ALA A 19 -41.35 46.19 -1.89
CA ALA A 19 -40.47 45.14 -2.37
C ALA A 19 -40.18 45.33 -3.87
N GLY A 20 -38.92 45.55 -4.20
CA GLY A 20 -38.36 45.21 -5.49
C GLY A 20 -37.56 43.92 -5.32
N SER A 21 -38.23 42.78 -5.46
CA SER A 21 -37.60 41.48 -5.57
C SER A 21 -36.84 41.39 -6.90
N GLY A 22 -35.65 41.97 -6.95
CA GLY A 22 -34.66 41.70 -7.98
C GLY A 22 -33.92 40.41 -7.65
N ILE A 23 -34.62 39.27 -7.71
CA ILE A 23 -33.94 37.98 -7.75
C ILE A 23 -33.22 37.96 -9.10
N SER A 24 -31.89 38.15 -9.08
CA SER A 24 -31.05 37.85 -10.24
C SER A 24 -31.06 36.35 -10.46
N ALA A 25 -32.07 35.88 -11.21
CA ALA A 25 -32.10 34.56 -11.80
C ALA A 25 -30.93 34.47 -12.78
N GLY A 26 -29.81 33.85 -12.38
CA GLY A 26 -28.72 33.58 -13.32
C GLY A 26 -27.35 33.23 -12.79
N SER A 27 -27.04 33.31 -11.47
CA SER A 27 -25.78 32.73 -11.00
C SER A 27 -25.94 31.21 -10.88
N HIS A 28 -25.17 30.47 -11.68
CA HIS A 28 -25.07 29.02 -11.52
C HIS A 28 -24.58 28.74 -10.09
N PRO A 29 -25.14 27.78 -9.33
CA PRO A 29 -24.77 27.50 -7.94
C PRO A 29 -23.28 27.21 -7.68
N LEU A 30 -22.49 27.01 -8.75
CA LEU A 30 -21.04 26.82 -8.70
C LEU A 30 -20.25 28.14 -8.75
N MET A 31 -20.89 29.26 -9.08
CA MET A 31 -20.26 30.59 -9.13
C MET A 31 -20.08 31.19 -7.72
N ASP A 32 -20.96 30.81 -6.78
CA ASP A 32 -20.88 31.21 -5.38
C ASP A 32 -20.17 30.15 -4.51
N TYR A 33 -19.70 29.06 -5.12
CA TYR A 33 -18.98 27.99 -4.43
C TYR A 33 -17.53 28.40 -4.20
N LEU A 34 -17.23 28.87 -2.99
CA LEU A 34 -15.86 28.96 -2.52
C LEU A 34 -15.40 27.56 -2.09
N PRO A 35 -14.39 26.97 -2.76
CA PRO A 35 -13.81 25.72 -2.29
C PRO A 35 -13.34 25.89 -0.85
N LEU A 36 -13.65 24.92 0.02
CA LEU A 36 -13.09 24.87 1.36
C LEU A 36 -11.57 24.79 1.25
N SER A 37 -10.87 25.90 1.50
CA SER A 37 -9.43 25.95 1.60
C SER A 37 -9.01 25.89 3.07
N PHE A 38 -8.11 24.98 3.39
CA PHE A 38 -7.55 24.82 4.74
C PHE A 38 -6.11 25.31 4.75
N GLY A 39 -5.69 25.96 5.83
CA GLY A 39 -4.30 26.42 5.98
C GLY A 39 -3.35 25.26 6.27
N THR A 40 -3.80 24.27 7.06
CA THR A 40 -2.97 23.13 7.49
C THR A 40 -3.73 21.80 7.49
N PHE A 41 -2.98 20.69 7.42
CA PHE A 41 -3.56 19.34 7.56
C PHE A 41 -4.20 19.14 8.95
N SER A 42 -3.65 19.75 10.00
CA SER A 42 -4.21 19.67 11.36
C SER A 42 -5.61 20.28 11.45
N GLU A 43 -5.84 21.43 10.82
CA GLU A 43 -7.16 22.07 10.71
C GLU A 43 -8.15 21.16 9.97
N TRP A 44 -7.74 20.63 8.82
CA TRP A 44 -8.55 19.68 8.05
C TRP A 44 -8.90 18.42 8.87
N ARG A 45 -7.92 17.86 9.61
CA ARG A 45 -8.09 16.67 10.45
C ARG A 45 -9.00 16.93 11.64
N ALA A 46 -8.94 18.11 12.23
CA ALA A 46 -9.85 18.53 13.28
C ALA A 46 -11.30 18.61 12.78
N LEU A 47 -11.51 19.12 11.57
CA LEU A 47 -12.83 19.14 10.94
C LEU A 47 -13.32 17.72 10.63
N TRP A 48 -12.47 16.87 10.03
CA TRP A 48 -12.78 15.46 9.77
C TRP A 48 -13.33 14.72 10.99
N ARG A 49 -12.74 14.94 12.17
CA ARG A 49 -13.16 14.32 13.43
C ARG A 49 -14.54 14.80 13.90
N LYS A 50 -14.91 16.05 13.60
CA LYS A 50 -16.20 16.64 13.96
C LYS A 50 -17.32 16.21 13.00
N GLU A 51 -16.99 16.00 11.73
CA GLU A 51 -17.99 15.73 10.70
C GLU A 51 -18.64 14.34 10.85
N LYS A 52 -19.98 14.35 10.81
CA LYS A 52 -20.82 13.15 10.94
C LYS A 52 -21.46 12.73 9.62
N TYR A 53 -21.59 13.64 8.66
CA TYR A 53 -22.32 13.38 7.42
C TYR A 53 -21.38 12.86 6.32
N PHE A 54 -21.87 11.87 5.56
CA PHE A 54 -21.13 11.20 4.50
C PHE A 54 -20.61 12.18 3.42
N HIS A 55 -21.48 13.04 2.89
CA HIS A 55 -21.13 13.95 1.80
C HIS A 55 -20.06 14.98 2.22
N GLN A 56 -20.07 15.44 3.48
CA GLN A 56 -19.04 16.32 4.02
C GLN A 56 -17.70 15.60 4.14
N ARG A 57 -17.66 14.37 4.67
CA ARG A 57 -16.43 13.57 4.69
C ARG A 57 -15.88 13.31 3.29
N MET A 58 -16.74 13.03 2.32
CA MET A 58 -16.33 12.92 0.92
C MET A 58 -15.75 14.25 0.40
N GLY A 59 -16.43 15.37 0.64
CA GLY A 59 -15.95 16.71 0.28
C GLY A 59 -14.59 17.04 0.90
N LEU A 60 -14.35 16.65 2.15
CA LEU A 60 -13.05 16.79 2.81
C LEU A 60 -11.96 16.00 2.09
N LEU A 61 -12.21 14.76 1.67
CA LEU A 61 -11.24 14.00 0.88
C LEU A 61 -10.91 14.67 -0.46
N HIS A 62 -11.89 15.35 -1.07
CA HIS A 62 -11.69 16.11 -2.30
C HIS A 62 -10.89 17.41 -2.08
N ALA A 63 -10.93 17.98 -0.88
CA ALA A 63 -10.24 19.22 -0.53
C ALA A 63 -8.77 19.02 -0.09
N LEU A 64 -8.25 17.79 -0.12
CA LEU A 64 -6.84 17.52 0.16
C LEU A 64 -5.94 18.20 -0.88
N THR A 65 -4.93 18.93 -0.42
CA THR A 65 -4.03 19.72 -1.29
C THR A 65 -2.74 18.96 -1.60
N ASP A 66 -2.09 19.33 -2.71
CA ASP A 66 -0.85 18.68 -3.14
C ASP A 66 0.36 18.98 -2.23
N SER A 67 0.34 20.09 -1.50
CA SER A 67 1.44 20.48 -0.60
C SER A 67 1.53 19.62 0.67
N TRP A 68 0.47 18.92 1.06
CA TRP A 68 0.45 18.13 2.30
C TRP A 68 1.01 16.71 2.14
N TRP A 69 1.34 16.27 0.93
CA TRP A 69 1.84 14.91 0.69
C TRP A 69 3.26 14.65 1.20
N GLN A 70 3.89 15.66 1.78
CA GLN A 70 5.15 15.56 2.53
C GLN A 70 4.91 15.30 4.04
N ASP A 71 3.66 15.23 4.48
CA ASP A 71 3.28 14.97 5.88
C ASP A 71 2.97 13.48 6.10
N CYS A 72 3.76 12.83 6.97
CA CYS A 72 3.62 11.40 7.29
C CYS A 72 2.24 11.12 7.90
N GLU A 73 1.68 12.08 8.63
CA GLU A 73 0.39 11.92 9.29
C GLU A 73 -0.75 11.84 8.28
N LEU A 74 -0.69 12.60 7.18
CA LEU A 74 -1.69 12.55 6.13
C LEU A 74 -1.74 11.16 5.50
N VAL A 75 -0.59 10.64 5.08
CA VAL A 75 -0.51 9.32 4.45
C VAL A 75 -0.94 8.24 5.43
N SER A 76 -0.46 8.28 6.68
CA SER A 76 -0.83 7.32 7.73
C SER A 76 -2.32 7.35 8.05
N PHE A 77 -2.92 8.53 8.05
CA PHE A 77 -4.36 8.73 8.20
C PHE A 77 -5.12 8.10 7.03
N LEU A 78 -4.73 8.40 5.79
CA LEU A 78 -5.39 7.86 4.61
C LEU A 78 -5.27 6.33 4.51
N LEU A 79 -4.11 5.75 4.87
CA LEU A 79 -3.95 4.29 4.96
C LEU A 79 -4.92 3.69 5.98
N SER A 80 -5.14 4.37 7.11
CA SER A 80 -6.08 3.93 8.14
C SER A 80 -7.54 4.05 7.69
N VAL A 81 -7.89 5.08 6.93
CA VAL A 81 -9.24 5.24 6.35
C VAL A 81 -9.47 4.21 5.24
N ALA A 82 -8.46 3.98 4.40
CA ALA A 82 -8.50 3.00 3.31
C ALA A 82 -8.55 1.55 3.81
N ASP A 83 -7.97 1.22 4.97
CA ASP A 83 -8.07 -0.13 5.57
C ASP A 83 -9.53 -0.57 5.78
N GLY A 84 -10.43 0.38 6.08
CA GLY A 84 -11.86 0.12 6.18
C GLY A 84 -12.52 -0.35 4.87
N PHE A 85 -11.83 -0.26 3.73
CA PHE A 85 -12.27 -0.83 2.46
C PHE A 85 -12.06 -2.34 2.41
N PHE A 86 -10.92 -2.83 2.91
CA PHE A 86 -10.52 -4.24 2.83
C PHE A 86 -11.10 -5.08 3.96
N ARG A 87 -11.35 -4.47 5.13
CA ARG A 87 -12.04 -5.13 6.23
C ARG A 87 -13.54 -5.02 6.04
N THR A 88 -14.17 -6.11 5.60
CA THR A 88 -15.62 -6.33 5.82
C THR A 88 -15.98 -6.32 7.32
N CYS A 89 -14.99 -6.39 8.21
CA CYS A 89 -15.11 -6.61 9.64
C CYS A 89 -14.70 -5.35 10.43
N ASN A 90 -15.58 -4.34 10.46
CA ASN A 90 -15.73 -3.38 11.56
C ASN A 90 -17.05 -2.57 11.50
N PHE A 91 -17.94 -2.92 10.57
CA PHE A 91 -19.29 -2.32 10.47
C PHE A 91 -20.38 -3.14 11.16
N SER A 92 -20.03 -4.31 11.70
CA SER A 92 -20.89 -5.17 12.52
C SER A 92 -21.09 -4.67 13.95
N SER A 93 -20.93 -3.36 14.22
CA SER A 93 -21.42 -2.76 15.46
C SER A 93 -22.94 -2.59 15.37
N GLY A 94 -23.67 -3.70 15.57
CA GLY A 94 -25.07 -3.76 16.04
C GLY A 94 -26.17 -3.08 15.22
N SER A 95 -25.85 -2.31 14.17
CA SER A 95 -26.82 -1.67 13.30
C SER A 95 -26.84 -2.38 11.95
N ASN A 96 -27.95 -3.05 11.64
CA ASN A 96 -28.24 -3.68 10.35
C ASN A 96 -28.41 -2.66 9.20
N ASP A 97 -27.89 -1.44 9.33
CA ASP A 97 -28.05 -0.41 8.32
C ASP A 97 -26.99 -0.56 7.23
N PHE A 98 -27.35 -1.37 6.23
CA PHE A 98 -26.63 -1.56 4.98
C PHE A 98 -26.13 -0.24 4.37
N ARG A 99 -26.89 0.87 4.51
CA ARG A 99 -26.51 2.18 3.93
C ARG A 99 -25.32 2.81 4.63
N ILE A 100 -25.21 2.67 5.95
CA ILE A 100 -24.07 3.20 6.71
C ILE A 100 -22.79 2.46 6.32
N THR A 101 -22.87 1.13 6.20
CA THR A 101 -21.75 0.30 5.74
C THR A 101 -21.31 0.69 4.33
N GLU A 102 -22.26 0.91 3.42
CA GLU A 102 -21.98 1.35 2.05
C GLU A 102 -21.30 2.71 1.99
N MET A 103 -21.79 3.69 2.77
CA MET A 103 -21.18 5.03 2.86
C MET A 103 -19.74 4.97 3.37
N ARG A 104 -19.47 4.14 4.38
CA ARG A 104 -18.11 3.96 4.92
C ARG A 104 -17.19 3.29 3.89
N ARG A 105 -17.70 2.33 3.11
CA ARG A 105 -16.95 1.69 2.01
C ARG A 105 -16.58 2.69 0.92
N GLU A 106 -17.50 3.56 0.51
CA GLU A 106 -17.21 4.58 -0.51
C GLU A 106 -16.21 5.63 -0.03
N ILE A 107 -16.25 6.03 1.25
CA ILE A 107 -15.21 6.87 1.88
C ILE A 107 -13.84 6.18 1.81
N ALA A 108 -13.77 4.90 2.21
CA ALA A 108 -12.51 4.16 2.23
C ALA A 108 -11.94 3.95 0.82
N LYS A 109 -12.80 3.63 -0.15
CA LYS A 109 -12.47 3.53 -1.58
C LYS A 109 -11.95 4.85 -2.14
N LYS A 110 -12.56 5.98 -1.77
CA LYS A 110 -12.07 7.30 -2.17
C LYS A 110 -10.69 7.59 -1.58
N ALA A 111 -10.49 7.33 -0.30
CA ALA A 111 -9.17 7.48 0.34
C ALA A 111 -8.11 6.61 -0.35
N PHE A 112 -8.44 5.37 -0.69
CA PHE A 112 -7.57 4.46 -1.43
C PHE A 112 -7.25 4.96 -2.85
N SER A 113 -8.24 5.45 -3.59
CA SER A 113 -8.05 6.05 -4.92
C SER A 113 -7.10 7.26 -4.87
N ILE A 114 -7.22 8.09 -3.84
CA ILE A 114 -6.32 9.23 -3.62
C ILE A 114 -4.91 8.73 -3.32
N LEU A 115 -4.74 7.74 -2.42
CA LEU A 115 -3.43 7.12 -2.14
C LEU A 115 -2.79 6.56 -3.42
N CYS A 116 -3.55 5.85 -4.25
CA CYS A 116 -3.06 5.34 -5.52
C CYS A 116 -2.58 6.49 -6.41
N SER A 117 -3.41 7.51 -6.59
CA SER A 117 -3.10 8.61 -7.52
C SER A 117 -1.95 9.49 -7.07
N LYS A 118 -1.82 9.74 -5.75
CA LYS A 118 -0.93 10.77 -5.19
C LYS A 118 0.29 10.22 -4.47
N PHE A 119 0.20 9.03 -3.87
CA PHE A 119 1.28 8.44 -3.07
C PHE A 119 1.93 7.22 -3.75
N PHE A 120 1.14 6.24 -4.21
CA PHE A 120 1.69 5.04 -4.87
C PHE A 120 2.14 5.33 -6.31
N LYS A 121 1.32 6.03 -7.10
CA LYS A 121 1.70 6.54 -8.43
C LYS A 121 2.40 7.89 -8.33
N GLY A 122 1.89 8.75 -7.47
CA GLY A 122 2.03 10.20 -7.61
C GLY A 122 3.42 10.73 -7.31
N GLY A 123 3.75 11.80 -8.03
CA GLY A 123 4.82 12.76 -7.74
C GLY A 123 6.24 12.21 -7.78
N VAL A 124 7.12 12.95 -8.46
CA VAL A 124 8.55 12.76 -8.26
C VAL A 124 8.98 13.77 -7.21
N ARG A 125 9.42 13.30 -6.03
CA ARG A 125 9.87 14.21 -4.95
C ARG A 125 11.12 15.00 -5.38
N ASP A 126 12.00 14.34 -6.14
CA ASP A 126 13.30 14.85 -6.61
C ASP A 126 13.64 14.34 -8.04
N ASP A 127 12.71 14.47 -8.99
CA ASP A 127 12.83 14.09 -10.42
C ASP A 127 13.25 12.64 -10.76
N LYS A 128 13.48 11.75 -9.77
CA LYS A 128 13.85 10.34 -10.00
C LYS A 128 13.07 9.26 -9.24
N LEU A 129 12.41 9.56 -8.13
CA LEU A 129 11.79 8.55 -7.27
C LEU A 129 10.28 8.78 -7.05
N PRO A 130 9.46 7.70 -7.10
CA PRO A 130 8.07 7.76 -6.68
C PRO A 130 7.94 8.23 -5.24
N LEU A 131 6.88 8.99 -4.92
CA LEU A 131 6.70 9.55 -3.58
C LEU A 131 6.72 8.51 -2.45
N TRP A 132 6.21 7.30 -2.69
CA TRP A 132 6.21 6.24 -1.67
C TRP A 132 7.61 5.82 -1.20
N TRP A 133 8.67 6.05 -1.99
CA TRP A 133 10.06 5.78 -1.57
C TRP A 133 10.47 6.56 -0.33
N TRP A 134 9.88 7.75 -0.13
CA TRP A 134 10.09 8.53 1.09
C TRP A 134 9.65 7.78 2.35
N ALA A 135 8.70 6.84 2.26
CA ALA A 135 8.35 5.99 3.40
C ALA A 135 9.56 5.21 3.91
N LEU A 136 10.52 4.84 3.04
CA LEU A 136 11.74 4.15 3.47
C LEU A 136 12.61 5.02 4.39
N GLU A 137 12.54 6.34 4.27
CA GLU A 137 13.28 7.27 5.13
C GLU A 137 12.58 7.50 6.48
N GLN A 138 11.31 7.13 6.60
CA GLN A 138 10.45 7.44 7.74
C GLN A 138 9.95 6.15 8.39
N GLU A 139 10.53 5.79 9.52
CA GLU A 139 10.25 4.53 10.21
C GLU A 139 8.75 4.29 10.44
N GLU A 140 8.06 5.25 11.06
CA GLU A 140 6.64 5.12 11.40
C GLU A 140 5.76 4.95 10.16
N LEU A 141 6.10 5.66 9.07
CA LEU A 141 5.35 5.58 7.82
C LEU A 141 5.57 4.24 7.12
N LEU A 142 6.82 3.76 7.07
CA LEU A 142 7.12 2.43 6.53
C LEU A 142 6.38 1.33 7.29
N GLU A 143 6.39 1.38 8.63
CA GLU A 143 5.65 0.42 9.44
C GLU A 143 4.15 0.47 9.15
N LYS A 144 3.60 1.66 8.95
CA LYS A 144 2.19 1.84 8.61
C LYS A 144 1.85 1.30 7.22
N VAL A 145 2.74 1.51 6.24
CA VAL A 145 2.63 0.94 4.89
C VAL A 145 2.70 -0.58 4.97
N LEU A 146 3.70 -1.15 5.63
CA LEU A 146 3.80 -2.59 5.82
C LEU A 146 2.59 -3.15 6.58
N TRP A 147 2.08 -2.47 7.60
CA TRP A 147 0.85 -2.85 8.27
C TRP A 147 -0.35 -2.90 7.32
N PHE A 148 -0.47 -1.91 6.43
CA PHE A 148 -1.53 -1.84 5.43
C PHE A 148 -1.46 -3.01 4.43
N LEU A 149 -0.25 -3.51 4.14
CA LEU A 149 -0.02 -4.66 3.26
C LEU A 149 -0.26 -6.04 3.89
N ARG A 150 -0.81 -6.13 5.10
CA ARG A 150 -0.94 -7.41 5.81
C ARG A 150 -1.91 -8.38 5.13
N PRO A 151 -1.71 -9.69 5.29
CA PRO A 151 -2.64 -10.70 4.78
C PRO A 151 -3.99 -10.49 5.47
N GLY A 152 -5.08 -10.39 4.69
CA GLY A 152 -6.39 -9.95 5.17
C GLY A 152 -6.75 -8.51 4.81
N ASN A 153 -5.76 -7.62 4.70
CA ASN A 153 -5.92 -6.25 4.20
C ASN A 153 -5.62 -6.15 2.70
N THR A 154 -5.03 -7.19 2.10
CA THR A 154 -4.81 -7.31 0.64
C THR A 154 -5.91 -8.11 -0.06
N VAL A 155 -6.95 -8.54 0.67
CA VAL A 155 -8.10 -9.29 0.17
C VAL A 155 -8.84 -8.42 -0.84
N GLY A 156 -8.54 -8.61 -2.12
CA GLY A 156 -9.05 -7.78 -3.21
C GLY A 156 -8.29 -7.90 -4.54
N LEU A 157 -7.09 -8.49 -4.55
CA LEU A 157 -6.32 -8.70 -5.79
C LEU A 157 -6.81 -9.91 -6.60
N ARG A 158 -7.22 -11.00 -5.94
CA ARG A 158 -7.79 -12.20 -6.60
C ARG A 158 -9.25 -12.08 -7.08
N ASN A 159 -10.09 -11.15 -6.58
CA ASN A 159 -11.41 -10.72 -7.14
C ASN A 159 -12.19 -9.78 -6.17
N PRO A 160 -13.08 -8.86 -6.62
CA PRO A 160 -12.80 -7.66 -7.45
C PRO A 160 -13.27 -6.38 -6.65
N ILE A 161 -12.70 -5.17 -6.68
CA ILE A 161 -12.66 -4.13 -7.73
C ILE A 161 -12.24 -2.81 -7.02
N PRO A 162 -11.11 -2.14 -7.32
CA PRO A 162 -11.19 -0.71 -7.62
C PRO A 162 -11.90 -0.60 -8.98
N PRO A 163 -12.96 0.22 -9.15
CA PRO A 163 -13.79 0.25 -10.37
C PRO A 163 -13.03 0.68 -11.63
N ASP A 164 -11.76 0.98 -11.45
CA ASP A 164 -10.87 1.53 -12.44
C ASP A 164 -9.66 0.59 -12.55
N GLY A 165 -9.50 -0.02 -13.73
CA GLY A 165 -8.34 -0.85 -14.05
C GLY A 165 -7.03 -0.10 -13.79
N HIS A 166 -7.04 1.23 -14.00
CA HIS A 166 -5.89 2.08 -13.75
C HIS A 166 -5.47 2.13 -12.27
N ILE A 167 -6.43 2.21 -11.33
CA ILE A 167 -6.15 2.19 -9.89
C ILE A 167 -5.54 0.85 -9.49
N ARG A 168 -6.06 -0.25 -10.04
CA ARG A 168 -5.52 -1.59 -9.80
C ARG A 168 -4.08 -1.70 -10.30
N GLU A 169 -3.81 -1.25 -11.52
CA GLU A 169 -2.47 -1.28 -12.11
C GLU A 169 -1.45 -0.51 -11.28
N ILE A 170 -1.80 0.70 -10.83
CA ILE A 170 -0.96 1.51 -9.94
C ILE A 170 -0.62 0.73 -8.67
N TYR A 171 -1.63 0.18 -8.01
CA TYR A 171 -1.42 -0.50 -6.73
C TYR A 171 -0.62 -1.78 -6.92
N SER A 172 -0.91 -2.57 -7.97
CA SER A 172 -0.12 -3.76 -8.32
C SER A 172 1.34 -3.41 -8.64
N SER A 173 1.61 -2.29 -9.33
CA SER A 173 2.99 -1.83 -9.57
C SER A 173 3.70 -1.53 -8.26
N PHE A 174 3.05 -0.75 -7.38
CA PHE A 174 3.59 -0.43 -6.06
C PHE A 174 3.87 -1.69 -5.23
N LEU A 175 2.93 -2.63 -5.18
CA LEU A 175 3.07 -3.90 -4.46
C LEU A 175 4.23 -4.74 -4.98
N ARG A 176 4.38 -4.82 -6.30
CA ARG A 176 5.51 -5.50 -6.94
C ARG A 176 6.83 -4.84 -6.57
N GLU A 177 6.91 -3.52 -6.70
CA GLU A 177 8.12 -2.77 -6.40
C GLU A 177 8.55 -2.92 -4.92
N ILE A 178 7.64 -2.75 -3.97
CA ILE A 178 7.96 -2.88 -2.54
C ILE A 178 8.30 -4.33 -2.16
N ALA A 179 7.64 -5.32 -2.78
CA ALA A 179 7.96 -6.72 -2.58
C ALA A 179 9.37 -7.01 -3.10
N HIS A 180 9.69 -6.65 -4.35
CA HIS A 180 11.00 -6.87 -4.94
C HIS A 180 12.12 -6.19 -4.15
N LEU A 181 11.88 -4.96 -3.68
CA LEU A 181 12.84 -4.19 -2.90
C LEU A 181 13.26 -4.90 -1.59
N ALA A 182 12.40 -5.73 -1.00
CA ALA A 182 12.73 -6.47 0.21
C ALA A 182 13.78 -7.58 0.00
N TRP A 183 13.94 -8.08 -1.24
CA TRP A 183 14.99 -9.03 -1.60
C TRP A 183 16.14 -8.37 -2.33
N VAL A 184 15.84 -7.47 -3.26
CA VAL A 184 16.82 -6.75 -4.07
C VAL A 184 16.73 -5.27 -3.73
N PHE A 185 17.44 -4.88 -2.67
CA PHE A 185 17.50 -3.48 -2.29
C PHE A 185 18.43 -2.71 -3.25
N GLN A 186 17.85 -2.04 -4.24
CA GLN A 186 18.55 -1.18 -5.18
C GLN A 186 17.94 0.22 -5.13
N TYR A 187 18.65 1.16 -4.52
CA TYR A 187 18.24 2.56 -4.50
C TYR A 187 18.50 3.19 -5.89
N PRO A 188 17.52 3.85 -6.52
CA PRO A 188 17.71 4.45 -7.83
C PRO A 188 18.62 5.68 -7.75
N GLY A 189 19.75 5.64 -8.43
CA GLY A 189 20.77 6.70 -8.43
C GLY A 189 22.15 6.15 -8.08
N GLU A 190 23.19 6.68 -8.72
CA GLU A 190 24.58 6.25 -8.52
C GLU A 190 24.96 6.24 -7.03
N THR A 191 25.63 5.17 -6.63
CA THR A 191 26.36 4.97 -5.36
C THR A 191 25.80 5.76 -4.17
N LEU A 192 24.91 5.13 -3.38
CA LEU A 192 24.46 5.66 -2.09
C LEU A 192 25.64 6.24 -1.31
N LEU A 193 25.61 7.55 -1.10
CA LEU A 193 26.57 8.25 -0.25
C LEU A 193 26.46 7.66 1.16
N GLU A 194 27.56 7.66 1.91
CA GLU A 194 27.66 6.97 3.20
C GLU A 194 26.57 7.42 4.20
N TRP A 195 26.22 8.71 4.22
CA TRP A 195 25.14 9.26 5.05
C TRP A 195 23.74 8.81 4.62
N GLN A 196 23.54 8.41 3.36
CA GLN A 196 22.28 7.80 2.90
C GLN A 196 22.18 6.34 3.32
N ARG A 197 23.31 5.62 3.41
CA ARG A 197 23.33 4.23 3.89
C ARG A 197 22.86 4.11 5.33
N GLU A 198 23.30 5.02 6.21
CA GLU A 198 22.87 5.03 7.61
C GLU A 198 21.35 5.21 7.77
N LYS A 199 20.72 6.00 6.89
CA LYS A 199 19.26 6.19 6.90
C LYS A 199 18.50 5.01 6.31
N VAL A 200 19.10 4.30 5.35
CA VAL A 200 18.44 3.27 4.54
C VAL A 200 18.59 1.86 5.13
N GLU A 201 19.68 1.56 5.83
CA GLU A 201 19.89 0.23 6.43
C GLU A 201 18.80 -0.19 7.43
N PRO A 202 18.26 0.72 8.29
CA PRO A 202 17.09 0.41 9.11
C PRO A 202 15.86 0.03 8.26
N ALA A 203 15.61 0.73 7.16
CA ALA A 203 14.51 0.43 6.25
C ALA A 203 14.66 -0.94 5.60
N LYS A 204 15.87 -1.25 5.11
CA LYS A 204 16.22 -2.56 4.56
C LYS A 204 16.02 -3.67 5.58
N THR A 205 16.44 -3.48 6.84
CA THR A 205 16.24 -4.46 7.92
C THR A 205 14.76 -4.70 8.18
N ARG A 206 13.93 -3.65 8.19
CA ARG A 206 12.47 -3.77 8.33
C ARG A 206 11.84 -4.50 7.15
N LEU A 207 12.27 -4.21 5.93
CA LEU A 207 11.81 -4.93 4.73
C LEU A 207 12.20 -6.42 4.77
N ILE A 208 13.42 -6.76 5.19
CA ILE A 208 13.85 -8.15 5.38
C ILE A 208 12.93 -8.85 6.38
N ARG A 209 12.66 -8.22 7.53
CA ARG A 209 11.73 -8.77 8.54
C ARG A 209 10.31 -8.94 8.01
N ALA A 210 9.90 -8.11 7.05
CA ALA A 210 8.59 -8.16 6.42
C ALA A 210 8.49 -9.18 5.27
N ARG A 211 9.59 -9.82 4.83
CA ARG A 211 9.58 -10.79 3.72
C ARG A 211 8.51 -11.87 3.82
N PRO A 212 8.28 -12.54 4.96
CA PRO A 212 7.20 -13.54 5.06
C PRO A 212 5.83 -12.96 4.74
N GLN A 213 5.58 -11.71 5.12
CA GLN A 213 4.35 -11.03 4.76
C GLN A 213 4.32 -10.69 3.26
N LEU A 214 5.43 -10.22 2.69
CA LEU A 214 5.53 -9.88 1.28
C LEU A 214 5.43 -11.11 0.36
N VAL A 215 5.68 -12.32 0.86
CA VAL A 215 5.34 -13.56 0.15
C VAL A 215 3.84 -13.63 -0.17
N TYR A 216 2.95 -13.23 0.75
CA TYR A 216 1.52 -13.17 0.44
C TYR A 216 1.21 -12.17 -0.68
N VAL A 217 1.92 -11.04 -0.69
CA VAL A 217 1.77 -10.04 -1.75
C VAL A 217 2.16 -10.64 -3.10
N LEU A 218 3.27 -11.38 -3.16
CA LEU A 218 3.71 -12.08 -4.37
C LEU A 218 2.74 -13.20 -4.79
N ASP A 219 2.16 -13.94 -3.85
CA ASP A 219 1.15 -14.98 -4.15
C ASP A 219 -0.15 -14.37 -4.74
N GLU A 220 -0.59 -13.25 -4.18
CA GLU A 220 -1.75 -12.51 -4.70
C GLU A 220 -1.47 -11.92 -6.09
N LEU A 221 -0.24 -11.47 -6.35
CA LEU A 221 0.20 -11.00 -7.67
C LEU A 221 0.50 -12.15 -8.67
N ARG A 222 0.57 -13.40 -8.20
CA ARG A 222 1.03 -14.58 -8.96
C ARG A 222 2.48 -14.50 -9.45
N GLU A 223 3.33 -13.87 -8.64
CA GLU A 223 4.75 -13.62 -8.97
C GLU A 223 5.70 -14.35 -7.99
N ILE A 224 5.23 -15.37 -7.27
CA ILE A 224 6.08 -16.19 -6.38
C ILE A 224 7.28 -16.78 -7.12
N GLU A 225 7.11 -17.12 -8.40
CA GLU A 225 8.18 -17.68 -9.22
C GLU A 225 9.40 -16.75 -9.37
N TRP A 226 9.22 -15.44 -9.20
CA TRP A 226 10.29 -14.45 -9.20
C TRP A 226 11.36 -14.75 -8.14
N LEU A 227 10.97 -15.32 -6.99
CA LEU A 227 11.88 -15.75 -5.94
C LEU A 227 12.87 -16.85 -6.39
N ASN A 228 12.62 -17.48 -7.54
CA ASN A 228 13.51 -18.49 -8.13
C ASN A 228 14.66 -17.90 -8.94
N GLU A 229 14.79 -16.58 -9.05
CA GLU A 229 15.95 -15.94 -9.68
C GLU A 229 17.29 -16.40 -9.07
N ARG A 230 18.36 -16.42 -9.89
CA ARG A 230 19.60 -17.16 -9.60
C ARG A 230 20.35 -16.67 -8.36
N ASP A 231 20.26 -15.38 -8.06
CA ASP A 231 21.07 -14.73 -7.03
C ASP A 231 20.30 -14.45 -5.73
N LEU A 232 19.01 -14.80 -5.66
CA LEU A 232 18.22 -14.61 -4.45
C LEU A 232 18.50 -15.72 -3.42
N GLU A 233 18.68 -15.30 -2.17
CA GLU A 233 18.72 -16.19 -1.01
C GLU A 233 17.44 -15.99 -0.19
N LEU A 234 16.73 -17.10 0.06
CA LEU A 234 15.55 -17.08 0.91
C LEU A 234 15.96 -17.40 2.34
N ASP A 235 15.54 -16.55 3.26
CA ASP A 235 15.72 -16.74 4.69
C ASP A 235 14.68 -17.74 5.25
N GLU A 236 15.00 -18.36 6.38
CA GLU A 236 14.18 -19.40 6.99
C GLU A 236 12.71 -18.97 7.23
N PRO A 237 12.42 -17.74 7.72
CA PRO A 237 11.03 -17.28 7.87
C PRO A 237 10.26 -17.23 6.54
N THR A 238 10.93 -16.86 5.45
CA THR A 238 10.35 -16.82 4.10
C THR A 238 10.05 -18.24 3.60
N ILE A 239 10.99 -19.17 3.79
CA ILE A 239 10.81 -20.58 3.42
C ILE A 239 9.68 -21.22 4.23
N ALA A 240 9.64 -21.00 5.54
CA ALA A 240 8.57 -21.48 6.40
C ALA A 240 7.21 -20.98 5.91
N LYS A 241 7.15 -19.72 5.46
CA LYS A 241 5.91 -19.15 4.96
C LYS A 241 5.46 -19.72 3.62
N LEU A 242 6.38 -19.93 2.69
CA LEU A 242 6.09 -20.61 1.42
C LEU A 242 5.59 -22.05 1.67
N LYS A 243 6.16 -22.76 2.66
CA LYS A 243 5.69 -24.09 3.08
C LYS A 243 4.27 -24.05 3.62
N GLU A 244 3.92 -23.05 4.44
CA GLU A 244 2.57 -22.85 4.94
C GLU A 244 1.57 -22.66 3.78
N LEU A 245 1.84 -21.71 2.88
CA LEU A 245 0.97 -21.43 1.73
C LEU A 245 0.78 -22.65 0.82
N ALA A 246 1.87 -23.36 0.53
CA ALA A 246 1.85 -24.59 -0.28
C ALA A 246 0.93 -25.67 0.29
N LEU A 247 0.78 -25.75 1.61
CA LEU A 247 0.00 -26.78 2.31
C LEU A 247 -1.42 -26.33 2.65
N GLU A 248 -1.70 -25.03 2.62
CA GLU A 248 -3.03 -24.48 2.86
C GLU A 248 -3.96 -24.62 1.65
N GLY A 249 -3.43 -24.46 0.44
CA GLY A 249 -4.17 -24.57 -0.81
C GLY A 249 -4.69 -25.98 -1.07
N LYS A 250 -5.95 -26.10 -1.49
CA LYS A 250 -6.45 -27.38 -2.00
C LYS A 250 -5.96 -27.57 -3.44
N VAL A 251 -5.29 -28.67 -3.70
CA VAL A 251 -4.78 -29.03 -5.02
C VAL A 251 -5.51 -30.27 -5.56
N TRP A 252 -5.53 -30.41 -6.87
CA TRP A 252 -6.03 -31.62 -7.52
C TRP A 252 -4.97 -32.71 -7.42
N LEU A 253 -5.28 -33.75 -6.66
CA LEU A 253 -4.37 -34.88 -6.46
C LEU A 253 -5.09 -36.19 -6.78
N PRO A 254 -4.37 -37.21 -7.29
CA PRO A 254 -4.90 -38.56 -7.38
C PRO A 254 -5.40 -39.03 -6.02
N SER A 255 -6.60 -39.63 -5.97
CA SER A 255 -7.12 -40.20 -4.73
C SER A 255 -6.29 -41.43 -4.31
N ASP A 256 -5.97 -41.55 -3.02
CA ASP A 256 -5.11 -42.61 -2.46
C ASP A 256 -5.76 -44.01 -2.43
N GLY A 257 -6.89 -44.23 -3.10
CA GLY A 257 -7.52 -45.54 -3.12
C GLY A 257 -8.70 -45.74 -4.08
N THR A 258 -8.51 -46.66 -5.02
CA THR A 258 -9.51 -47.62 -5.56
C THR A 258 -10.53 -47.20 -6.62
N THR A 259 -10.60 -45.97 -7.09
CA THR A 259 -11.40 -45.65 -8.29
C THR A 259 -10.54 -44.95 -9.33
N GLN A 260 -10.26 -45.67 -10.42
CA GLN A 260 -9.71 -45.08 -11.64
C GLN A 260 -10.60 -43.91 -12.07
N GLY A 261 -10.12 -42.67 -11.88
CA GLY A 261 -10.69 -41.51 -12.56
C GLY A 261 -10.80 -40.24 -11.73
N ASP A 262 -11.06 -40.32 -10.43
CA ASP A 262 -11.40 -39.11 -9.67
C ASP A 262 -10.19 -38.55 -8.92
N ALA A 263 -9.49 -37.61 -9.58
CA ALA A 263 -8.70 -36.63 -8.85
C ALA A 263 -9.65 -35.93 -7.86
N SER A 264 -9.24 -35.78 -6.61
CA SER A 264 -10.04 -35.08 -5.61
C SER A 264 -9.31 -33.84 -5.13
N LEU A 265 -10.07 -32.76 -4.95
CA LEU A 265 -9.53 -31.50 -4.48
C LEU A 265 -9.26 -31.62 -2.96
N ARG A 266 -8.01 -31.84 -2.56
CA ARG A 266 -7.61 -31.96 -1.15
C ARG A 266 -6.38 -31.15 -0.81
N LYS A 267 -6.14 -30.92 0.48
CA LYS A 267 -4.88 -30.33 0.94
C LYS A 267 -3.75 -31.35 0.74
N PRO A 268 -2.57 -30.92 0.31
CA PRO A 268 -1.42 -31.80 0.22
C PRO A 268 -0.88 -32.09 1.62
N ASN A 269 -0.41 -33.31 1.83
CA ASN A 269 0.17 -33.79 3.09
C ASN A 269 1.63 -33.34 3.24
N ASN A 270 2.30 -33.05 2.13
CA ASN A 270 3.71 -32.65 2.11
C ASN A 270 4.02 -31.81 0.86
N ILE A 271 5.20 -31.17 0.88
CA ILE A 271 5.65 -30.27 -0.20
C ILE A 271 5.78 -30.98 -1.55
N ARG A 272 6.22 -32.25 -1.59
CA ARG A 272 6.36 -32.98 -2.86
C ARG A 272 5.00 -33.21 -3.50
N GLU A 273 4.00 -33.52 -2.69
CA GLU A 273 2.63 -33.68 -3.14
C GLU A 273 2.01 -32.35 -3.58
N ALA A 274 2.27 -31.26 -2.88
CA ALA A 274 1.87 -29.92 -3.30
C ALA A 274 2.45 -29.57 -4.69
N VAL A 275 3.70 -29.95 -4.98
CA VAL A 275 4.32 -29.80 -6.31
C VAL A 275 3.61 -30.64 -7.37
N LEU A 276 3.26 -31.90 -7.06
CA LEU A 276 2.47 -32.73 -7.98
C LEU A 276 1.11 -32.09 -8.31
N GLY A 277 0.53 -31.40 -7.33
CA GLY A 277 -0.69 -30.61 -7.47
C GLY A 277 -0.51 -29.25 -8.15
N GLY A 278 0.71 -28.88 -8.57
CA GLY A 278 1.01 -27.64 -9.27
C GLY A 278 1.23 -26.40 -8.41
N SER A 279 1.49 -26.53 -7.10
CA SER A 279 1.80 -25.38 -6.23
C SER A 279 3.17 -24.75 -6.57
N VAL A 280 3.14 -23.46 -6.90
CA VAL A 280 4.34 -22.66 -7.23
C VAL A 280 5.16 -22.39 -5.97
N GLU A 281 4.51 -22.22 -4.83
CA GLU A 281 5.15 -22.02 -3.52
C GLU A 281 5.96 -23.25 -3.14
N ALA A 282 5.37 -24.45 -3.29
CA ALA A 282 6.03 -25.72 -3.03
C ALA A 282 7.25 -25.91 -3.94
N MET A 283 7.11 -25.58 -5.22
CA MET A 283 8.20 -25.66 -6.19
C MET A 283 9.35 -24.70 -5.81
N THR A 284 9.01 -23.47 -5.40
CA THR A 284 9.98 -22.45 -4.98
C THR A 284 10.76 -22.89 -3.74
N VAL A 285 10.09 -23.53 -2.78
CA VAL A 285 10.75 -24.16 -1.61
C VAL A 285 11.77 -25.20 -2.05
N LEU A 286 11.38 -26.15 -2.92
CA LEU A 286 12.29 -27.21 -3.37
C LEU A 286 13.49 -26.65 -4.15
N ILE A 287 13.27 -25.66 -5.02
CA ILE A 287 14.35 -24.99 -5.76
C ILE A 287 15.31 -24.31 -4.79
N SER A 288 14.81 -23.61 -3.77
CA SER A 288 15.64 -22.96 -2.75
C SER A 288 16.48 -23.98 -1.95
N GLU A 289 15.87 -25.09 -1.53
CA GLU A 289 16.58 -26.16 -0.82
C GLU A 289 17.70 -26.78 -1.68
N VAL A 290 17.45 -26.99 -2.98
CA VAL A 290 18.47 -27.48 -3.92
C VAL A 290 19.61 -26.48 -4.09
N LYS A 291 19.29 -25.19 -4.28
CA LYS A 291 20.29 -24.11 -4.38
C LYS A 291 21.19 -24.06 -3.14
N GLN A 292 20.60 -24.13 -1.95
CA GLN A 292 21.35 -24.10 -0.70
C GLN A 292 22.31 -25.30 -0.58
N ARG A 293 21.82 -26.52 -0.87
CA ARG A 293 22.65 -27.74 -0.85
C ARG A 293 23.82 -27.65 -1.83
N GLU A 294 23.59 -27.19 -3.06
CA GLU A 294 24.66 -27.06 -4.04
C GLU A 294 25.69 -25.98 -3.67
N ARG A 295 25.25 -24.85 -3.10
CA ARG A 295 26.16 -23.81 -2.59
C ARG A 295 27.05 -24.36 -1.47
N GLU A 296 26.47 -25.10 -0.52
CA GLU A 296 27.24 -25.76 0.54
C GLU A 296 28.24 -26.78 -0.03
N ARG A 297 27.83 -27.58 -1.01
CA ARG A 297 28.71 -28.55 -1.68
C ARG A 297 29.90 -27.86 -2.35
N ILE A 298 29.65 -26.81 -3.13
CA ILE A 298 30.70 -26.03 -3.82
C ILE A 298 31.65 -25.39 -2.80
N ARG A 299 31.12 -24.83 -1.70
CA ARG A 299 31.93 -24.24 -0.63
C ARG A 299 32.86 -25.27 0.02
N ARG A 300 32.37 -26.47 0.32
CA ARG A 300 33.19 -27.56 0.87
C ARG A 300 34.32 -27.96 -0.08
N LEU A 301 34.02 -28.13 -1.37
CA LEU A 301 35.03 -28.46 -2.39
C LEU A 301 36.11 -27.37 -2.52
N PHE A 302 35.72 -26.11 -2.43
CA PHE A 302 36.66 -24.98 -2.48
C PHE A 302 37.57 -24.94 -1.25
N GLU A 303 37.01 -25.15 -0.04
CA GLU A 303 37.77 -25.22 1.20
C GLU A 303 38.77 -26.39 1.22
N GLU A 304 38.35 -27.57 0.74
CA GLU A 304 39.22 -28.73 0.57
C GLU A 304 40.36 -28.46 -0.42
N SER A 305 40.08 -27.82 -1.55
CA SER A 305 41.08 -27.45 -2.55
C SER A 305 42.10 -26.46 -1.98
N ARG A 306 41.63 -25.46 -1.21
CA ARG A 306 42.52 -24.52 -0.49
C ARG A 306 43.41 -25.22 0.53
N ARG A 307 42.89 -26.21 1.27
CA ARG A 307 43.68 -26.99 2.22
C ARG A 307 44.75 -27.81 1.52
N LYS A 308 44.43 -28.46 0.39
CA LYS A 308 45.39 -29.22 -0.42
C LYS A 308 46.54 -28.34 -0.92
N VAL A 309 46.24 -27.16 -1.46
CA VAL A 309 47.27 -26.20 -1.92
C VAL A 309 48.16 -25.71 -0.78
N LYS A 310 47.60 -25.41 0.40
CA LYS A 310 48.39 -25.04 1.58
C LYS A 310 49.30 -26.16 2.06
N ASN A 311 48.82 -27.40 2.04
CA ASN A 311 49.62 -28.56 2.46
C ASN A 311 50.73 -28.87 1.45
N GLN A 312 50.48 -28.74 0.15
CA GLN A 312 51.52 -28.87 -0.88
C GLN A 312 52.61 -27.80 -0.73
N LYS A 313 52.24 -26.53 -0.50
CA LYS A 313 53.22 -25.45 -0.26
C LYS A 313 54.07 -25.69 0.99
N LYS A 314 53.51 -26.28 2.05
CA LYS A 314 54.25 -26.66 3.27
C LYS A 314 55.18 -27.86 3.09
N GLN A 315 54.91 -28.74 2.11
CA GLN A 315 55.77 -29.89 1.81
C GLN A 315 56.90 -29.53 0.83
N SER A 316 56.76 -28.42 0.10
CA SER A 316 57.75 -27.88 -0.83
C SER A 316 58.65 -26.78 -0.25
N SER A 317 58.57 -26.51 1.06
CA SER A 317 59.43 -25.57 1.80
C SER A 317 60.15 -26.32 2.91
#